data_AF-A0AB33KQY4-F1
#
_entry.id   AF-A0AB33KQY4-F1
#
_cell.length_a   1.000
_cell.length_b   1.000
_cell.length_c   1.000
_cell.angle_alpha   90.00
_cell.angle_beta   90.00
_cell.angle_gamma   90.00
#
_symmetry.space_group_name_H-M   'P 1'
#
loop_
_entity.id
_entity.type
_entity.pdbx_description
1 polymer ?
#
loop_
_entity_poly.entity_id
_entity_poly.type
_entity_poly.pdbx_seq_one_letter_code
_entity_poly.pdbx_strand_id
1 'polypeptide(L)'
;MKAYKLIIVTLCIILTYSCSNKKEKDRVAEVSKEISSTSKKKSKENLNISIVLDLSDRINPKKYPEPSMEFYQRDLGYIESVAKTYENHIRGKRTNKINDKIQLFVEPAPSDSELNQKIATLKTQFDKTNATKEEILKTAKKYIEICNNIYETAITDDKYVGSDIRGFFKNKIQDYCVEEGYKNVVVVLTDGYVYHKDNLTREQNRTSYLVPKTIRSFKLNKGNWKEKLQTKDYGFLPLNQNLQNVEVLVLGVNPNKKNPYEEDVIKEYWKKWLTEMNVKKFQIKRADLPIHINDVINDFILTK
;
A
#
# COMPACT_ATOMS: atom_id res chain seq x y z
N MET A 1 8.40 -63.74 -39.08
CA MET A 1 7.83 -62.81 -40.07
C MET A 1 6.45 -62.40 -39.62
N LYS A 2 6.23 -61.07 -39.45
CA LYS A 2 4.94 -60.34 -39.56
C LYS A 2 3.81 -60.78 -38.60
N ALA A 3 3.18 -59.93 -37.81
CA ALA A 3 3.20 -58.49 -37.75
C ALA A 3 2.60 -58.02 -36.42
N TYR A 4 3.35 -57.16 -35.73
CA TYR A 4 2.76 -56.00 -35.07
C TYR A 4 1.88 -55.28 -36.09
N LYS A 5 0.56 -55.21 -35.84
CA LYS A 5 -0.39 -54.22 -36.35
C LYS A 5 -1.79 -54.64 -35.91
N LEU A 6 -2.23 -54.19 -34.75
CA LEU A 6 -3.41 -53.32 -34.59
C LEU A 6 -3.62 -53.04 -33.10
N ILE A 7 -2.76 -52.16 -32.60
CA ILE A 7 -3.26 -51.11 -31.71
C ILE A 7 -4.24 -50.29 -32.56
N ILE A 8 -5.29 -49.82 -31.91
CA ILE A 8 -6.23 -48.78 -32.32
C ILE A 8 -7.54 -49.31 -32.90
N VAL A 9 -8.63 -48.82 -32.29
CA VAL A 9 -10.06 -49.01 -32.56
C VAL A 9 -10.53 -50.41 -32.15
N THR A 10 -11.36 -50.62 -31.12
CA THR A 10 -12.61 -49.92 -30.79
C THR A 10 -12.94 -50.37 -29.35
N LEU A 11 -12.83 -49.54 -28.33
CA LEU A 11 -13.91 -48.70 -27.82
C LEU A 11 -15.29 -49.35 -28.05
N CYS A 12 -15.83 -50.06 -27.06
CA CYS A 12 -17.22 -49.90 -26.61
C CYS A 12 -17.61 -50.98 -25.59
N ILE A 13 -18.18 -50.50 -24.48
CA ILE A 13 -19.13 -51.21 -23.62
C ILE A 13 -18.48 -52.16 -22.60
N ILE A 14 -17.84 -51.55 -21.60
CA ILE A 14 -17.85 -52.11 -20.24
C ILE A 14 -19.19 -51.69 -19.62
N LEU A 15 -20.16 -52.60 -19.67
CA LEU A 15 -21.38 -52.53 -18.88
C LEU A 15 -21.06 -53.01 -17.45
N THR A 16 -21.11 -52.04 -16.54
CA THR A 16 -21.79 -52.11 -15.23
C THR A 16 -21.71 -53.41 -14.43
N TYR A 17 -21.02 -53.37 -13.29
CA TYR A 17 -21.51 -53.89 -12.01
C TYR A 17 -20.68 -53.32 -10.84
N SER A 18 -21.29 -52.51 -9.97
CA SER A 18 -21.26 -52.69 -8.51
C SER A 18 -22.15 -51.65 -7.77
N CYS A 19 -23.15 -52.14 -7.03
CA CYS A 19 -23.90 -51.45 -5.95
C CYS A 19 -23.01 -51.29 -4.70
N SER A 20 -23.24 -50.51 -3.64
CA SER A 20 -24.37 -49.78 -3.02
C SER A 20 -23.74 -48.58 -2.24
N ASN A 21 -24.39 -47.52 -1.76
CA ASN A 21 -25.53 -47.45 -0.85
C ASN A 21 -26.03 -46.00 -0.78
N LYS A 22 -27.35 -45.81 -0.70
CA LYS A 22 -28.04 -44.52 -0.49
C LYS A 22 -27.96 -44.09 0.97
N LYS A 23 -27.59 -42.83 1.24
CA LYS A 23 -28.26 -41.96 2.22
C LYS A 23 -28.20 -40.50 1.74
N GLU A 24 -29.34 -39.85 1.91
CA GLU A 24 -29.79 -38.57 1.40
C GLU A 24 -29.33 -37.42 2.34
N LYS A 25 -28.76 -36.34 1.79
CA LYS A 25 -28.88 -34.99 2.37
C LYS A 25 -28.47 -33.89 1.39
N ASP A 26 -29.46 -33.06 1.09
CA ASP A 26 -29.44 -31.62 0.77
C ASP A 26 -28.63 -31.11 -0.43
N ARG A 27 -29.41 -30.79 -1.48
CA ARG A 27 -29.08 -29.89 -2.58
C ARG A 27 -29.00 -28.44 -2.08
N VAL A 28 -27.80 -27.90 -1.90
CA VAL A 28 -27.45 -26.50 -2.25
C VAL A 28 -25.96 -26.44 -2.58
N ALA A 29 -25.56 -26.94 -3.75
CA ALA A 29 -24.20 -26.78 -4.26
C ALA A 29 -24.17 -26.92 -5.78
N GLU A 30 -24.79 -25.98 -6.52
CA GLU A 30 -24.44 -25.76 -7.93
C GLU A 30 -25.02 -24.46 -8.50
N VAL A 31 -24.45 -23.32 -8.09
CA VAL A 31 -24.28 -22.05 -8.85
C VAL A 31 -23.22 -21.31 -8.01
N SER A 32 -21.96 -21.11 -8.36
CA SER A 32 -21.36 -20.67 -9.61
C SER A 32 -19.90 -21.15 -9.66
N LYS A 33 -19.63 -22.22 -10.41
CA LYS A 33 -18.29 -22.54 -10.91
C LYS A 33 -18.07 -21.73 -12.18
N GLU A 34 -17.78 -20.44 -12.02
CA GLU A 34 -17.18 -19.61 -13.07
C GLU A 34 -16.58 -18.36 -12.43
N ILE A 35 -15.54 -18.56 -11.62
CA ILE A 35 -14.54 -17.51 -11.44
C ILE A 35 -13.35 -17.95 -12.27
N SER A 36 -13.33 -17.40 -13.48
CA SER A 36 -12.17 -17.30 -14.36
C SER A 36 -10.92 -17.08 -13.52
N SER A 37 -10.11 -18.14 -13.38
CA SER A 37 -8.75 -18.07 -12.89
C SER A 37 -7.89 -17.36 -13.95
N THR A 38 -8.00 -16.04 -14.03
CA THR A 38 -6.92 -15.23 -14.60
C THR A 38 -5.73 -15.38 -13.67
N SER A 39 -4.79 -16.24 -14.03
CA SER A 39 -3.50 -16.34 -13.35
C SER A 39 -2.84 -14.95 -13.39
N LYS A 40 -2.96 -14.17 -12.31
CA LYS A 40 -2.26 -12.89 -12.17
C LYS A 40 -0.78 -13.17 -12.36
N LYS A 41 -0.21 -12.69 -13.48
CA LYS A 41 1.18 -12.94 -13.85
C LYS A 41 2.06 -12.15 -12.86
N LYS A 42 2.57 -12.83 -11.82
CA LYS A 42 3.47 -12.23 -10.82
C LYS A 42 4.62 -11.51 -11.52
N SER A 43 4.88 -10.25 -11.14
CA SER A 43 5.97 -9.48 -11.75
C SER A 43 7.33 -10.16 -11.48
N LYS A 44 8.15 -10.22 -12.51
CA LYS A 44 9.56 -10.67 -12.45
C LYS A 44 10.55 -9.50 -12.42
N GLU A 45 10.04 -8.27 -12.43
CA GLU A 45 10.84 -7.04 -12.39
C GLU A 45 11.48 -6.87 -11.01
N ASN A 46 12.54 -6.08 -10.95
CA ASN A 46 13.11 -5.66 -9.68
C ASN A 46 12.20 -4.64 -9.01
N LEU A 47 11.96 -4.80 -7.72
CA LEU A 47 11.18 -3.85 -6.92
C LEU A 47 12.09 -2.77 -6.35
N ASN A 48 11.60 -1.53 -6.40
CA ASN A 48 12.12 -0.41 -5.62
C ASN A 48 10.96 0.13 -4.77
N ILE A 49 10.91 -0.27 -3.50
CA ILE A 49 9.81 0.06 -2.60
C ILE A 49 10.23 1.16 -1.63
N SER A 50 9.46 2.24 -1.60
CA SER A 50 9.61 3.33 -0.64
C SER A 50 8.38 3.42 0.24
N ILE A 51 8.55 3.35 1.56
CA ILE A 51 7.47 3.55 2.53
C ILE A 51 7.58 4.97 3.11
N VAL A 52 6.49 5.73 3.12
CA VAL A 52 6.41 7.08 3.69
C VAL A 52 5.50 7.04 4.91
N LEU A 53 6.05 7.41 6.06
CA LEU A 53 5.38 7.32 7.35
C LEU A 53 4.81 8.67 7.79
N ASP A 54 3.50 8.72 8.01
CA ASP A 54 2.85 9.86 8.65
C ASP A 54 2.89 9.72 10.18
N LEU A 55 3.73 10.53 10.81
CA LEU A 55 3.87 10.65 12.27
C LEU A 55 3.11 11.85 12.85
N SER A 56 2.05 12.31 12.20
CA SER A 56 1.15 13.29 12.79
C SER A 56 0.44 12.73 14.03
N ASP A 57 -0.35 13.58 14.69
CA ASP A 57 -1.07 13.22 15.91
C ASP A 57 -2.07 12.06 15.76
N ARG A 58 -2.37 11.62 14.53
CA ARG A 58 -3.23 10.46 14.23
C ARG A 58 -2.80 9.18 14.93
N ILE A 59 -1.51 9.05 15.27
CA ILE A 59 -0.95 7.85 15.91
C ILE A 59 -1.13 7.84 17.44
N ASN A 60 -1.60 8.95 18.02
CA ASN A 60 -1.73 9.10 19.46
C ASN A 60 -2.99 8.35 19.97
N PRO A 61 -2.83 7.28 20.77
CA PRO A 61 -3.96 6.47 21.24
C PRO A 61 -4.83 7.20 22.28
N LYS A 62 -4.29 8.23 22.96
CA LYS A 62 -5.10 9.06 23.89
C LYS A 62 -6.00 10.02 23.13
N LYS A 63 -5.52 10.57 22.01
CA LYS A 63 -6.26 11.53 21.19
C LYS A 63 -7.25 10.85 20.26
N TYR A 64 -6.85 9.72 19.67
CA TYR A 64 -7.64 8.96 18.71
C TYR A 64 -7.69 7.47 19.09
N PRO A 65 -8.32 7.13 20.23
CA PRO A 65 -8.42 5.74 20.67
C PRO A 65 -9.22 4.91 19.66
N GLU A 66 -8.74 3.69 19.38
CA GLU A 66 -9.45 2.75 18.52
C GLU A 66 -9.54 1.37 19.20
N PRO A 67 -10.70 1.01 19.77
CA PRO A 67 -10.87 -0.18 20.61
C PRO A 67 -10.44 -1.49 19.95
N SER A 68 -10.53 -1.57 18.63
CA SER A 68 -10.18 -2.80 17.90
C SER A 68 -8.68 -2.98 17.70
N MET A 69 -7.94 -1.89 17.47
CA MET A 69 -6.47 -1.85 17.31
C MET A 69 -6.06 -0.39 17.06
N GLU A 70 -5.06 0.08 17.79
CA GLU A 70 -4.55 1.45 17.65
C GLU A 70 -3.95 1.68 16.26
N PHE A 71 -4.05 2.91 15.73
CA PHE A 71 -3.64 3.19 14.35
C PHE A 71 -2.16 2.88 14.07
N TYR A 72 -1.27 3.20 15.01
CA TYR A 72 0.15 2.88 14.85
C TYR A 72 0.41 1.36 14.79
N GLN A 73 -0.39 0.55 15.49
CA GLN A 73 -0.29 -0.92 15.45
C GLN A 73 -0.80 -1.46 14.11
N ARG A 74 -1.86 -0.87 13.55
CA ARG A 74 -2.32 -1.22 12.19
C ARG A 74 -1.24 -0.93 11.17
N ASP A 75 -0.60 0.23 11.28
CA ASP A 75 0.49 0.62 10.40
C ASP A 75 1.68 -0.34 10.51
N LEU A 76 2.03 -0.80 11.71
CA LEU A 76 3.04 -1.86 11.88
C LEU A 76 2.66 -3.14 11.13
N GLY A 77 1.40 -3.55 11.18
CA GLY A 77 0.90 -4.69 10.39
C GLY A 77 0.92 -4.46 8.88
N TYR A 78 0.68 -3.23 8.43
CA TYR A 78 0.80 -2.87 7.00
C TYR A 78 2.27 -2.88 6.55
N ILE A 79 3.19 -2.32 7.35
CA ILE A 79 4.63 -2.33 7.11
C ILE A 79 5.15 -3.77 7.07
N GLU A 80 4.73 -4.60 8.01
CA GLU A 80 5.04 -6.03 8.01
C GLU A 80 4.56 -6.70 6.73
N SER A 81 3.33 -6.40 6.29
CA SER A 81 2.77 -6.96 5.05
C SER A 81 3.63 -6.56 3.85
N VAL A 82 3.97 -5.27 3.70
CA VAL A 82 4.84 -4.77 2.62
C VAL A 82 6.21 -5.47 2.64
N ALA A 83 6.85 -5.55 3.81
CA ALA A 83 8.16 -6.16 3.96
C ALA A 83 8.12 -7.67 3.67
N LYS A 84 7.08 -8.38 4.11
CA LYS A 84 6.87 -9.80 3.77
C LYS A 84 6.58 -10.01 2.29
N THR A 85 5.83 -9.10 1.64
CA THR A 85 5.64 -9.13 0.19
C THR A 85 6.97 -9.05 -0.53
N TYR A 86 7.84 -8.13 -0.09
CA TYR A 86 9.19 -7.93 -0.61
C TYR A 86 10.09 -9.16 -0.41
N GLU A 87 10.13 -9.72 0.80
CA GLU A 87 10.85 -10.97 1.10
C GLU A 87 10.41 -12.12 0.19
N ASN A 88 9.10 -12.32 0.06
CA ASN A 88 8.53 -13.38 -0.77
C ASN A 88 8.81 -13.16 -2.26
N HIS A 89 8.81 -11.91 -2.72
CA HIS A 89 9.20 -11.57 -4.09
C HIS A 89 10.65 -11.98 -4.37
N ILE A 90 11.58 -11.57 -3.52
CA ILE A 90 13.01 -11.88 -3.69
C ILE A 90 13.24 -13.40 -3.65
N ARG A 91 12.65 -14.09 -2.67
CA ARG A 91 12.79 -15.55 -2.53
C ARG A 91 12.20 -16.33 -3.72
N GLY A 92 11.30 -15.71 -4.47
CA GLY A 92 10.74 -16.26 -5.71
C GLY A 92 11.67 -16.12 -6.93
N LYS A 93 12.76 -15.36 -6.82
CA LYS A 93 13.70 -15.09 -7.93
C LYS A 93 14.87 -16.06 -7.91
N ARG A 94 15.49 -16.23 -9.07
CA ARG A 94 16.82 -16.86 -9.17
C ARG A 94 17.85 -15.90 -8.58
N THR A 95 18.80 -16.39 -7.80
CA THR A 95 19.81 -15.57 -7.10
C THR A 95 20.53 -14.57 -8.01
N ASN A 96 20.90 -14.98 -9.23
CA ASN A 96 21.57 -14.12 -10.21
C ASN A 96 20.68 -13.03 -10.83
N LYS A 97 19.39 -12.99 -10.52
CA LYS A 97 18.40 -11.98 -10.95
C LYS A 97 17.90 -11.12 -9.80
N ILE A 98 18.36 -11.34 -8.57
CA ILE A 98 18.01 -10.51 -7.43
C ILE A 98 18.77 -9.19 -7.55
N ASN A 99 18.03 -8.09 -7.47
CA ASN A 99 18.54 -6.73 -7.40
C ASN A 99 17.38 -5.83 -6.98
N ASP A 100 16.88 -6.02 -5.77
CA ASP A 100 15.65 -5.42 -5.25
C ASP A 100 15.97 -4.49 -4.09
N LYS A 101 15.13 -3.46 -3.89
CA LYS A 101 15.34 -2.39 -2.90
C LYS A 101 14.09 -2.12 -2.09
N ILE A 102 14.28 -1.83 -0.80
CA ILE A 102 13.25 -1.33 0.10
C ILE A 102 13.84 -0.28 1.05
N GLN A 103 13.09 0.80 1.30
CA GLN A 103 13.49 1.88 2.20
C GLN A 103 12.28 2.56 2.84
N LEU A 104 12.54 3.31 3.91
CA LEU A 104 11.52 4.04 4.67
C LEU A 104 11.91 5.50 4.86
N PHE A 105 10.92 6.39 4.76
CA PHE A 105 11.04 7.83 4.93
C PHE A 105 10.11 8.32 6.03
N VAL A 106 10.61 9.29 6.79
CA VAL A 106 9.86 10.05 7.79
C VAL A 106 10.10 11.53 7.51
N GLU A 107 9.03 12.30 7.31
CA GLU A 107 9.12 13.71 6.99
C GLU A 107 8.26 14.56 7.93
N PRO A 108 8.85 15.49 8.70
CA PRO A 108 10.30 15.75 8.81
C PRO A 108 11.05 14.60 9.51
N ALA A 109 12.36 14.51 9.27
CA ALA A 109 13.19 13.55 9.98
C ALA A 109 13.11 13.80 11.51
N PRO A 110 13.06 12.75 12.35
CA PRO A 110 13.12 12.91 13.80
C PRO A 110 14.33 13.73 14.24
N SER A 111 14.22 14.49 15.32
CA SER A 111 15.38 15.20 15.90
C SER A 111 16.38 14.28 16.59
N ASP A 112 15.95 13.06 16.94
CA ASP A 112 16.78 12.04 17.57
C ASP A 112 17.77 11.42 16.55
N SER A 113 19.06 11.68 16.75
CA SER A 113 20.13 11.18 15.89
C SER A 113 20.27 9.65 15.94
N GLU A 114 20.02 9.00 17.08
CA GLU A 114 20.10 7.54 17.19
C GLU A 114 18.96 6.90 16.41
N LEU A 115 17.75 7.47 16.53
CA LEU A 115 16.60 7.03 15.74
C LEU A 115 16.85 7.22 14.23
N ASN A 116 17.44 8.35 13.83
CA ASN A 116 17.83 8.58 12.43
C ASN A 116 18.85 7.54 11.93
N GLN A 117 19.83 7.14 12.75
CA GLN A 117 20.76 6.07 12.41
C GLN A 117 20.03 4.73 12.21
N LYS A 118 19.07 4.41 13.09
CA LYS A 118 18.24 3.20 12.95
C LYS A 118 17.40 3.25 11.66
N ILE A 119 16.74 4.38 11.37
CA ILE A 119 15.98 4.59 10.13
C ILE A 119 16.88 4.39 8.90
N ALA A 120 18.10 4.93 8.91
CA ALA A 120 19.04 4.77 7.81
C ALA A 120 19.35 3.29 7.51
N THR A 121 19.35 2.42 8.53
CA THR A 121 19.52 0.98 8.31
C THR A 121 18.37 0.33 7.56
N LEU A 122 17.17 0.92 7.53
CA LEU A 122 16.03 0.38 6.79
C LEU A 122 16.24 0.47 5.27
N LYS A 123 17.12 1.34 4.78
CA LYS A 123 17.54 1.36 3.38
C LYS A 123 18.32 0.08 3.05
N THR A 124 17.62 -0.89 2.48
CA THR A 124 18.12 -2.26 2.26
C THR A 124 18.06 -2.59 0.78
N GLN A 125 19.16 -3.12 0.25
CA GLN A 125 19.25 -3.66 -1.11
C GLN A 125 19.68 -5.12 -1.03
N PHE A 126 18.97 -5.97 -1.75
CA PHE A 126 19.39 -7.35 -1.98
C PHE A 126 19.86 -7.51 -3.42
N ASP A 127 21.01 -8.15 -3.59
CA ASP A 127 21.55 -8.55 -4.88
C ASP A 127 22.12 -9.98 -4.83
N LYS A 128 22.69 -10.44 -5.94
CA LYS A 128 23.28 -11.78 -6.05
C LYS A 128 24.38 -12.10 -5.02
N THR A 129 24.96 -11.09 -4.38
CA THR A 129 26.11 -11.22 -3.46
C THR A 129 25.69 -11.33 -2.00
N ASN A 130 24.54 -10.75 -1.62
CA ASN A 130 24.12 -10.67 -0.21
C ASN A 130 22.76 -11.34 0.08
N ALA A 131 22.01 -11.76 -0.95
CA ALA A 131 20.66 -12.31 -0.81
C ALA A 131 20.62 -13.76 -0.30
N THR A 132 21.08 -13.97 0.94
CA THR A 132 20.88 -15.24 1.65
C THR A 132 19.45 -15.34 2.18
N LYS A 133 18.92 -16.56 2.32
CA LYS A 133 17.57 -16.78 2.85
C LYS A 133 17.42 -16.17 4.25
N GLU A 134 18.45 -16.27 5.09
CA GLU A 134 18.43 -15.74 6.44
C GLU A 134 18.36 -14.22 6.46
N GLU A 135 19.21 -13.54 5.68
CA GLU A 135 19.23 -12.08 5.61
C GLU A 135 17.92 -11.52 5.03
N ILE A 136 17.36 -12.17 4.01
CA ILE A 136 16.06 -11.77 3.47
C ILE A 136 14.99 -11.83 4.57
N LEU A 137 14.87 -12.94 5.30
CA LEU A 137 13.83 -13.15 6.33
C LEU A 137 14.02 -12.30 7.60
N LYS A 138 15.14 -11.59 7.75
CA LYS A 138 15.35 -10.59 8.81
C LYS A 138 14.70 -9.24 8.45
N THR A 139 14.35 -9.00 7.19
CA THR A 139 13.87 -7.69 6.71
C THR A 139 12.59 -7.26 7.42
N ALA A 140 11.54 -8.08 7.40
CA ALA A 140 10.26 -7.75 8.02
C ALA A 140 10.39 -7.53 9.53
N LYS A 141 11.16 -8.38 10.21
CA LYS A 141 11.44 -8.23 11.66
C LYS A 141 12.11 -6.89 11.95
N LYS A 142 13.17 -6.55 11.21
CA LYS A 142 13.89 -5.28 11.34
C LYS A 142 13.00 -4.07 11.08
N TYR A 143 12.14 -4.14 10.06
CA TYR A 143 11.17 -3.08 9.76
C TYR A 143 10.18 -2.88 10.90
N ILE A 144 9.59 -3.96 11.44
CA ILE A 144 8.64 -3.88 12.56
C ILE A 144 9.31 -3.30 13.81
N GLU A 145 10.48 -3.82 14.19
CA GLU A 145 11.20 -3.39 15.38
C GLU A 145 11.54 -1.89 15.32
N ILE A 146 12.15 -1.44 14.23
CA ILE A 146 12.56 -0.05 14.08
C ILE A 146 11.34 0.86 13.96
N CYS A 147 10.30 0.47 13.21
CA CYS A 147 9.08 1.29 13.10
C CYS A 147 8.31 1.36 14.41
N ASN A 148 8.31 0.30 15.22
CA ASN A 148 7.71 0.34 16.55
C ASN A 148 8.43 1.37 17.42
N ASN A 149 9.77 1.36 17.41
CA ASN A 149 10.56 2.38 18.12
C ASN A 149 10.25 3.80 17.62
N ILE A 150 10.12 4.01 16.30
CA ILE A 150 9.74 5.32 15.74
C ILE A 150 8.40 5.78 16.31
N TYR A 151 7.39 4.90 16.33
CA TYR A 151 6.07 5.22 16.85
C TYR A 151 6.08 5.47 18.36
N GLU A 152 6.75 4.63 19.15
CA GLU A 152 6.87 4.81 20.59
C GLU A 152 7.55 6.14 20.95
N THR A 153 8.65 6.48 20.25
CA THR A 153 9.32 7.77 20.43
C THR A 153 8.40 8.94 20.07
N ALA A 154 7.71 8.89 18.92
CA ALA A 154 6.81 9.96 18.49
C ALA A 154 5.60 10.12 19.43
N ILE A 155 5.05 9.00 19.94
CA ILE A 155 3.95 9.01 20.92
C ILE A 155 4.41 9.57 22.26
N THR A 156 5.63 9.23 22.69
CA THR A 156 6.18 9.69 23.96
C THR A 156 6.55 11.17 23.92
N ASP A 157 7.11 11.67 22.81
CA ASP A 157 7.47 13.08 22.68
C ASP A 157 6.24 14.00 22.62
N ASP A 158 5.10 13.49 22.12
CA ASP A 158 3.79 14.17 22.05
C ASP A 158 3.83 15.55 21.35
N LYS A 159 4.85 15.78 20.49
CA LYS A 159 5.07 17.04 19.73
C LYS A 159 4.86 16.83 18.24
N TYR A 160 3.60 16.65 17.86
CA TYR A 160 3.25 16.44 16.47
C TYR A 160 3.25 17.75 15.68
N VAL A 161 4.21 17.90 14.78
CA VAL A 161 4.29 19.03 13.83
C VAL A 161 3.51 18.77 12.53
N GLY A 162 2.97 17.57 12.37
CA GLY A 162 2.36 17.04 11.15
C GLY A 162 3.34 16.15 10.37
N SER A 163 2.92 15.69 9.19
CA SER A 163 3.77 14.96 8.25
C SER A 163 3.82 15.70 6.92
N ASP A 164 5.04 16.05 6.48
CA ASP A 164 5.25 16.81 5.25
C ASP A 164 5.23 15.92 4.00
N ILE A 165 4.17 15.13 3.84
CA ILE A 165 3.96 14.25 2.69
C ILE A 165 4.00 15.05 1.38
N ARG A 166 3.45 16.27 1.38
CA ARG A 166 3.54 17.13 0.19
C ARG A 166 4.99 17.55 -0.10
N GLY A 167 5.75 17.94 0.91
CA GLY A 167 7.18 18.25 0.77
C GLY A 167 7.98 17.06 0.27
N PHE A 168 7.67 15.84 0.74
CA PHE A 168 8.26 14.60 0.24
C PHE A 168 8.03 14.44 -1.27
N PHE A 169 6.77 14.51 -1.72
CA PHE A 169 6.44 14.41 -3.14
C PHE A 169 7.05 15.56 -3.96
N LYS A 170 7.20 16.74 -3.38
CA LYS A 170 7.79 17.90 -4.08
C LYS A 170 9.29 17.75 -4.27
N ASN A 171 10.00 17.29 -3.24
CA ASN A 171 11.46 17.46 -3.15
C ASN A 171 12.25 16.14 -3.15
N LYS A 172 11.62 14.99 -2.90
CA LYS A 172 12.31 13.73 -2.58
C LYS A 172 11.89 12.54 -3.44
N ILE A 173 10.63 12.49 -3.88
CA ILE A 173 10.10 11.30 -4.57
C ILE A 173 10.87 10.96 -5.84
N GLN A 174 11.26 11.96 -6.64
CA GLN A 174 11.97 11.74 -7.89
C GLN A 174 13.39 11.19 -7.65
N ASP A 175 14.11 11.80 -6.71
CA ASP A 175 15.52 11.47 -6.46
C ASP A 175 15.71 10.16 -5.71
N TYR A 176 14.77 9.81 -4.83
CA TYR A 176 14.93 8.67 -3.95
C TYR A 176 14.02 7.49 -4.28
N CYS A 177 12.88 7.69 -4.95
CA CYS A 177 11.91 6.62 -5.21
C CYS A 177 11.83 6.19 -6.67
N VAL A 178 12.52 6.87 -7.59
CA VAL A 178 12.50 6.51 -9.02
C VAL A 178 13.85 5.95 -9.41
N GLU A 179 13.85 4.69 -9.83
CA GLU A 179 15.01 4.03 -10.43
C GLU A 179 14.63 3.39 -11.75
N GLU A 180 15.45 3.62 -12.78
CA GLU A 180 15.23 3.06 -14.11
C GLU A 180 15.42 1.55 -14.11
N GLY A 181 14.52 0.83 -14.80
CA GLY A 181 14.55 -0.64 -14.83
C GLY A 181 13.92 -1.32 -13.60
N TYR A 182 13.37 -0.55 -12.68
CA TYR A 182 12.65 -1.05 -11.51
C TYR A 182 11.16 -0.76 -11.61
N LYS A 183 10.38 -1.61 -10.96
CA LYS A 183 9.01 -1.29 -10.57
C LYS A 183 9.08 -0.43 -9.30
N ASN A 184 8.91 0.87 -9.47
CA ASN A 184 8.93 1.83 -8.36
C ASN A 184 7.57 1.88 -7.66
N VAL A 185 7.54 1.55 -6.37
CA VAL A 185 6.32 1.53 -5.57
C VAL A 185 6.51 2.43 -4.36
N VAL A 186 5.61 3.40 -4.18
CA VAL A 186 5.55 4.26 -3.00
C VAL A 186 4.32 3.89 -2.18
N VAL A 187 4.54 3.43 -0.95
CA VAL A 187 3.47 3.14 0.02
C VAL A 187 3.41 4.29 1.02
N VAL A 188 2.29 5.01 1.08
CA VAL A 188 2.08 6.12 2.01
C VAL A 188 1.13 5.66 3.12
N LEU A 189 1.60 5.72 4.36
CA LEU A 189 0.81 5.39 5.55
C LEU A 189 0.32 6.69 6.18
N THR A 190 -0.98 6.95 6.13
CA THR A 190 -1.60 8.21 6.59
C THR A 190 -3.08 8.01 6.87
N ASP A 191 -3.68 8.88 7.69
CA ASP A 191 -5.14 8.97 7.81
C ASP A 191 -5.82 9.65 6.61
N GLY A 192 -5.03 10.07 5.63
CA GLY A 192 -5.47 10.66 4.37
C GLY A 192 -5.48 12.19 4.38
N TYR A 193 -5.33 12.82 5.55
CA TYR A 193 -5.06 14.24 5.64
C TYR A 193 -3.59 14.51 5.27
N VAL A 194 -3.32 15.73 4.81
CA VAL A 194 -1.95 16.17 4.50
C VAL A 194 -1.75 17.47 5.22
N TYR A 195 -0.80 17.53 6.15
CA TYR A 195 -0.58 18.72 6.97
C TYR A 195 0.83 18.75 7.55
N HIS A 196 1.49 19.88 7.41
CA HIS A 196 2.69 20.22 8.17
C HIS A 196 2.66 21.71 8.51
N LYS A 197 2.98 22.06 9.76
CA LYS A 197 2.84 23.43 10.27
C LYS A 197 3.60 24.49 9.45
N ASP A 198 4.74 24.12 8.89
CA ASP A 198 5.63 25.03 8.14
C ASP A 198 5.37 25.02 6.62
N ASN A 199 4.42 24.23 6.14
CA ASN A 199 4.08 24.09 4.71
C ASN A 199 2.61 24.40 4.46
N LEU A 200 2.12 25.53 5.00
CA LEU A 200 0.73 25.97 4.85
C LEU A 200 0.62 27.10 3.82
N THR A 201 0.18 26.74 2.62
CA THR A 201 0.00 27.65 1.49
C THR A 201 -1.36 27.40 0.84
N ARG A 202 -1.95 28.47 0.33
CA ARG A 202 -3.20 28.43 -0.42
C ARG A 202 -3.11 29.37 -1.59
N GLU A 203 -3.44 28.87 -2.77
CA GLU A 203 -3.61 29.67 -3.97
C GLU A 203 -5.02 29.41 -4.49
N GLN A 204 -5.87 30.44 -4.45
CA GLN A 204 -7.29 30.34 -4.80
C GLN A 204 -8.00 29.21 -4.01
N ASN A 205 -8.43 28.15 -4.68
CA ASN A 205 -9.14 27.01 -4.10
C ASN A 205 -8.22 25.78 -3.88
N ARG A 206 -6.93 25.92 -4.17
CA ARG A 206 -5.94 24.86 -3.96
C ARG A 206 -5.10 25.12 -2.71
N THR A 207 -4.76 24.05 -1.99
CA THR A 207 -4.03 24.13 -0.72
C THR A 207 -2.85 23.17 -0.71
N SER A 208 -1.79 23.48 0.04
CA SER A 208 -0.71 22.52 0.33
C SER A 208 -1.11 21.45 1.35
N TYR A 209 -2.26 21.62 1.98
CA TYR A 209 -2.76 20.81 3.09
C TYR A 209 -4.24 20.45 2.91
N LEU A 210 -4.67 19.38 3.56
CA LEU A 210 -6.08 18.99 3.71
C LEU A 210 -6.26 18.53 5.15
N VAL A 211 -7.18 19.17 5.87
CA VAL A 211 -7.58 18.79 7.23
C VAL A 211 -9.11 18.91 7.34
N PRO A 212 -9.76 18.32 8.36
CA PRO A 212 -11.22 18.39 8.51
C PRO A 212 -11.77 19.83 8.49
N LYS A 213 -11.00 20.79 9.02
CA LYS A 213 -11.37 22.21 9.02
C LYS A 213 -11.45 22.77 7.59
N THR A 214 -10.56 22.35 6.69
CA THR A 214 -10.54 22.75 5.28
C THR A 214 -11.74 22.20 4.54
N ILE A 215 -12.08 20.92 4.74
CA ILE A 215 -13.25 20.28 4.12
C ILE A 215 -14.53 21.03 4.50
N ARG A 216 -14.68 21.41 5.78
CA ARG A 216 -15.81 22.20 6.26
C ARG A 216 -15.81 23.63 5.70
N SER A 217 -14.66 24.32 5.69
CA SER A 217 -14.59 25.71 5.21
C SER A 217 -14.91 25.82 3.71
N PHE A 218 -14.53 24.81 2.93
CA PHE A 218 -14.90 24.70 1.51
C PHE A 218 -16.32 24.17 1.30
N LYS A 219 -17.07 23.87 2.37
CA LYS A 219 -18.42 23.28 2.33
C LYS A 219 -18.47 22.01 1.48
N LEU A 220 -17.43 21.18 1.56
CA LEU A 220 -17.35 19.87 0.90
C LEU A 220 -17.98 18.75 1.76
N ASN A 221 -18.81 19.12 2.73
CA ASN A 221 -19.52 18.23 3.65
C ASN A 221 -21.03 18.19 3.34
N LYS A 222 -21.40 18.39 2.08
CA LYS A 222 -22.78 18.44 1.57
C LYS A 222 -22.90 17.56 0.33
N GLY A 223 -24.11 17.13 -0.03
CA GLY A 223 -24.32 16.20 -1.16
C GLY A 223 -23.77 16.68 -2.51
N ASN A 224 -23.64 18.00 -2.72
CA ASN A 224 -23.05 18.58 -3.93
C ASN A 224 -21.52 18.79 -3.84
N TRP A 225 -20.82 18.15 -2.90
CA TRP A 225 -19.38 18.33 -2.69
C TRP A 225 -18.57 18.05 -3.96
N LYS A 226 -18.95 17.04 -4.75
CA LYS A 226 -18.20 16.61 -5.93
C LYS A 226 -18.26 17.62 -7.06
N GLU A 227 -19.47 18.10 -7.36
CA GLU A 227 -19.68 19.18 -8.33
C GLU A 227 -18.90 20.43 -7.90
N LYS A 228 -18.97 20.79 -6.61
CA LYS A 228 -18.26 21.93 -6.08
C LYS A 228 -16.74 21.77 -6.17
N LEU A 229 -16.21 20.59 -5.85
CA LEU A 229 -14.78 20.27 -5.95
C LEU A 229 -14.28 20.50 -7.38
N GLN A 230 -15.02 20.04 -8.38
CA GLN A 230 -14.68 20.15 -9.78
C GLN A 230 -14.83 21.58 -10.31
N THR A 231 -16.00 22.20 -10.13
CA THR A 231 -16.33 23.53 -10.70
C THR A 231 -15.52 24.66 -10.09
N LYS A 232 -15.04 24.50 -8.85
CA LYS A 232 -14.21 25.49 -8.15
C LYS A 232 -12.73 25.12 -8.12
N ASP A 233 -12.34 23.99 -8.72
CA ASP A 233 -10.98 23.47 -8.73
C ASP A 233 -10.36 23.35 -7.31
N TYR A 234 -11.12 22.76 -6.39
CA TYR A 234 -10.58 22.41 -5.08
C TYR A 234 -9.64 21.21 -5.21
N GLY A 235 -8.51 21.27 -4.53
CA GLY A 235 -7.51 20.19 -4.57
C GLY A 235 -6.22 20.59 -3.89
N PHE A 236 -5.22 19.71 -3.99
CA PHE A 236 -3.87 20.07 -3.60
C PHE A 236 -3.23 21.03 -4.61
N LEU A 237 -2.30 21.87 -4.15
CA LEU A 237 -1.44 22.63 -5.04
C LEU A 237 -0.65 21.65 -5.93
N PRO A 238 -0.67 21.83 -7.26
CA PRO A 238 0.00 20.92 -8.17
C PRO A 238 1.51 20.95 -7.92
N LEU A 239 2.17 19.84 -8.24
CA LEU A 239 3.62 19.74 -8.23
C LEU A 239 4.09 19.53 -9.66
N ASN A 240 5.22 20.14 -10.02
CA ASN A 240 5.86 19.91 -11.31
C ASN A 240 6.67 18.61 -11.25
N GLN A 241 5.97 17.48 -11.11
CA GLN A 241 6.54 16.14 -11.01
C GLN A 241 5.89 15.24 -12.05
N ASN A 242 6.69 14.40 -12.70
CA ASN A 242 6.19 13.39 -13.64
C ASN A 242 6.46 11.98 -13.09
N LEU A 243 5.44 11.40 -12.47
CA LEU A 243 5.50 10.15 -11.73
C LEU A 243 4.89 8.98 -12.52
N GLN A 244 4.94 9.02 -13.85
CA GLN A 244 4.38 7.96 -14.70
C GLN A 244 4.98 6.56 -14.44
N ASN A 245 6.22 6.50 -13.93
CA ASN A 245 6.93 5.27 -13.63
C ASN A 245 6.85 4.89 -12.13
N VAL A 246 5.96 5.53 -11.38
CA VAL A 246 5.74 5.26 -9.95
C VAL A 246 4.32 4.73 -9.75
N GLU A 247 4.19 3.67 -8.96
CA GLU A 247 2.92 3.21 -8.43
C GLU A 247 2.74 3.70 -6.99
N VAL A 248 1.56 4.23 -6.64
CA VAL A 248 1.33 4.80 -5.30
C VAL A 248 0.21 4.07 -4.55
N LEU A 249 0.50 3.54 -3.38
CA LEU A 249 -0.48 2.92 -2.49
C LEU A 249 -0.65 3.75 -1.22
N VAL A 250 -1.79 4.41 -1.06
CA VAL A 250 -2.15 5.15 0.16
C VAL A 250 -2.97 4.24 1.05
N LEU A 251 -2.52 4.02 2.28
CA LEU A 251 -3.15 3.14 3.27
C LEU A 251 -3.43 3.91 4.56
N GLY A 252 -4.48 3.49 5.26
CA GLY A 252 -4.79 4.01 6.59
C GLY A 252 -5.81 5.14 6.61
N VAL A 253 -6.47 5.46 5.48
CA VAL A 253 -7.41 6.60 5.43
C VAL A 253 -8.48 6.47 6.52
N ASN A 254 -8.57 7.47 7.39
CA ASN A 254 -9.43 7.48 8.56
C ASN A 254 -10.24 8.79 8.60
N PRO A 255 -11.36 8.86 7.88
CA PRO A 255 -12.16 10.07 7.76
C PRO A 255 -12.85 10.43 9.07
N ASN A 256 -13.21 11.70 9.23
CA ASN A 256 -14.04 12.13 10.35
C ASN A 256 -15.42 11.46 10.28
N LYS A 257 -15.73 10.62 11.27
CA LYS A 257 -16.99 9.85 11.37
C LYS A 257 -18.26 10.73 11.39
N LYS A 258 -18.14 12.03 11.71
CA LYS A 258 -19.28 12.98 11.76
C LYS A 258 -19.69 13.53 10.38
N ASN A 259 -18.88 13.31 9.35
CA ASN A 259 -19.16 13.81 8.00
C ASN A 259 -19.21 12.63 7.03
N PRO A 260 -20.40 12.29 6.49
CA PRO A 260 -20.56 11.12 5.64
C PRO A 260 -19.82 11.23 4.30
N TYR A 261 -19.39 12.43 3.91
CA TYR A 261 -18.67 12.67 2.65
C TYR A 261 -17.15 12.75 2.80
N GLU A 262 -16.63 12.73 4.03
CA GLU A 262 -15.22 13.05 4.29
C GLU A 262 -14.26 12.06 3.64
N GLU A 263 -14.60 10.77 3.64
CA GLU A 263 -13.78 9.73 2.98
C GLU A 263 -13.67 9.96 1.48
N ASP A 264 -14.80 10.23 0.82
CA ASP A 264 -14.85 10.43 -0.62
C ASP A 264 -14.12 11.71 -1.03
N VAL A 265 -14.24 12.77 -0.24
CA VAL A 265 -13.50 14.02 -0.45
C VAL A 265 -11.99 13.78 -0.34
N ILE A 266 -11.52 13.09 0.70
CA ILE A 266 -10.10 12.76 0.88
C ILE A 266 -9.59 11.95 -0.32
N LYS A 267 -10.33 10.91 -0.71
CA LYS A 267 -9.98 10.06 -1.87
C LYS A 267 -9.93 10.85 -3.17
N GLU A 268 -10.87 11.76 -3.40
CA GLU A 268 -10.88 12.58 -4.62
C GLU A 268 -9.71 13.59 -4.63
N TYR A 269 -9.35 14.17 -3.48
CA TYR A 269 -8.14 15.01 -3.34
C TYR A 269 -6.87 14.25 -3.72
N TRP A 270 -6.67 13.06 -3.16
CA TRP A 270 -5.54 12.19 -3.48
C TRP A 270 -5.55 11.77 -4.95
N LYS A 271 -6.69 11.32 -5.47
CA LYS A 271 -6.85 10.91 -6.86
C LYS A 271 -6.50 12.04 -7.82
N LYS A 272 -7.05 13.23 -7.61
CA LYS A 272 -6.77 14.42 -8.44
C LYS A 272 -5.28 14.74 -8.43
N TRP A 273 -4.67 14.78 -7.26
CA TRP A 273 -3.26 15.15 -7.11
C TRP A 273 -2.29 14.12 -7.73
N LEU A 274 -2.53 12.82 -7.51
CA LEU A 274 -1.73 11.75 -8.12
C LEU A 274 -1.90 11.73 -9.65
N THR A 275 -3.12 11.96 -10.15
CA THR A 275 -3.40 12.05 -11.59
C THR A 275 -2.70 13.25 -12.23
N GLU A 276 -2.74 14.42 -11.58
CA GLU A 276 -2.06 15.64 -12.04
C GLU A 276 -0.53 15.47 -12.07
N MET A 277 0.04 14.62 -11.20
CA MET A 277 1.46 14.22 -11.24
C MET A 277 1.74 13.04 -12.20
N ASN A 278 0.79 12.65 -13.05
CA ASN A 278 0.89 11.56 -14.02
C ASN A 278 1.09 10.14 -13.46
N VAL A 279 0.80 9.89 -12.17
CA VAL A 279 0.84 8.54 -11.58
C VAL A 279 -0.17 7.64 -12.30
N LYS A 280 0.30 6.57 -12.95
CA LYS A 280 -0.56 5.71 -13.78
C LYS A 280 -1.33 4.66 -12.98
N LYS A 281 -0.79 4.24 -11.84
CA LYS A 281 -1.40 3.22 -11.00
C LYS A 281 -1.32 3.64 -9.54
N PHE A 282 -2.49 3.77 -8.93
CA PHE A 282 -2.59 4.04 -7.51
C PHE A 282 -3.84 3.42 -6.89
N GLN A 283 -3.77 3.17 -5.59
CA GLN A 283 -4.93 2.78 -4.78
C GLN A 283 -4.92 3.57 -3.47
N ILE A 284 -6.12 3.90 -2.98
CA ILE A 284 -6.32 4.63 -1.73
C ILE A 284 -7.27 3.80 -0.88
N LYS A 285 -6.78 3.33 0.28
CA LYS A 285 -7.49 2.38 1.13
C LYS A 285 -7.72 2.96 2.52
N ARG A 286 -8.93 2.69 3.02
CA ARG A 286 -9.33 3.01 4.39
C ARG A 286 -8.50 2.21 5.38
N ALA A 287 -8.31 2.75 6.58
CA ALA A 287 -7.81 1.97 7.71
C ALA A 287 -8.73 0.76 7.98
N ASP A 288 -8.11 -0.40 8.10
CA ASP A 288 -8.75 -1.68 8.43
C ASP A 288 -7.76 -2.54 9.25
N LEU A 289 -8.15 -3.73 9.70
CA LEU A 289 -7.22 -4.63 10.37
C LEU A 289 -6.18 -5.15 9.38
N PRO A 290 -4.91 -5.35 9.78
CA PRO A 290 -3.84 -5.84 8.90
C PRO A 290 -4.21 -7.10 8.12
N ILE A 291 -4.94 -8.02 8.75
CA ILE A 291 -5.40 -9.27 8.13
C ILE A 291 -6.27 -9.05 6.87
N HIS A 292 -7.01 -7.94 6.79
CA HIS A 292 -7.87 -7.62 5.65
C HIS A 292 -7.16 -6.84 4.54
N ILE A 293 -6.05 -6.17 4.88
CA ILE A 293 -5.29 -5.33 3.94
C ILE A 293 -4.11 -6.07 3.32
N ASN A 294 -3.63 -7.16 3.94
CA ASN A 294 -2.49 -7.94 3.46
C ASN A 294 -2.61 -8.35 1.98
N ASP A 295 -3.77 -8.88 1.57
CA ASP A 295 -3.97 -9.30 0.17
C ASP A 295 -3.99 -8.10 -0.79
N VAL A 296 -4.53 -6.96 -0.35
CA VAL A 296 -4.54 -5.71 -1.12
C VAL A 296 -3.11 -5.21 -1.36
N ILE A 297 -2.27 -5.23 -0.32
CA ILE A 297 -0.84 -4.84 -0.42
C ILE A 297 -0.12 -5.80 -1.37
N ASN A 298 -0.25 -7.11 -1.14
CA ASN A 298 0.39 -8.13 -1.95
C ASN A 298 0.00 -8.01 -3.43
N ASP A 299 -1.28 -7.87 -3.71
CA ASP A 299 -1.80 -7.74 -5.07
C ASP A 299 -1.29 -6.48 -5.74
N PHE A 300 -1.29 -5.33 -5.04
CA PHE A 300 -0.82 -4.07 -5.60
C PHE A 300 0.66 -4.14 -5.99
N ILE A 301 1.50 -4.65 -5.08
CA ILE A 301 2.96 -4.72 -5.27
C ILE A 301 3.34 -5.77 -6.32
N LEU A 302 2.68 -6.93 -6.36
CA LEU A 302 3.11 -8.04 -7.22
C LEU A 302 2.44 -8.08 -8.61
N THR A 303 1.27 -7.45 -8.76
CA THR A 303 0.55 -7.43 -10.04
C THR A 303 1.09 -6.31 -10.93
N LYS A 304 1.15 -6.56 -12.24
CA LYS A 304 1.42 -5.53 -13.26
C LYS A 304 0.18 -4.66 -13.44
#